data_AF-A0A9W8NXU6-F1
#
_entry.id   AF-A0A9W8NXU6-F1
#
_cell.length_a   1.000
_cell.length_b   1.000
_cell.length_c   1.000
_cell.angle_alpha   90.00
_cell.angle_beta   90.00
_cell.angle_gamma   90.00
#
_symmetry.space_group_name_H-M   'P 1'
#
loop_
_entity.id
_entity.type
_entity.pdbx_description
1 polymer ?
#
loop_
_entity_poly.entity_id
_entity_poly.type
_entity_poly.pdbx_seq_one_letter_code
_entity_poly.pdbx_strand_id
1 'polypeptide(L)'
;ISLLHASPAHMQPLIKDYPQTVFVLLHAAYPFTKEAGYPCSVYPNVMLDFGEIFPMISGSGQRTVVRQVLEICPTNKILWSTDGHWHPESFYLGTIQARQALFDVR
;
A
#
# COMPACT_ATOMS: atom_id res chain seq x y z
N ILE A 1 10.25 -15.04 -5.88
CA ILE A 1 9.06 -15.00 -5.01
C ILE A 1 7.99 -15.89 -5.63
N SER A 2 7.33 -16.74 -4.83
CA SER A 2 6.14 -17.47 -5.27
C SER A 2 4.90 -16.60 -5.02
N LEU A 3 4.21 -16.19 -6.08
CA LEU A 3 3.04 -15.30 -5.98
C LEU A 3 1.77 -16.00 -5.52
N LEU A 4 1.70 -17.32 -5.63
CA LEU A 4 0.49 -18.10 -5.31
C LEU A 4 0.02 -17.94 -3.85
N HIS A 5 0.94 -17.62 -2.95
CA HIS A 5 0.65 -17.43 -1.52
C HIS A 5 0.96 -16.00 -1.06
N ALA A 6 1.13 -15.06 -1.99
CA ALA A 6 1.51 -13.68 -1.67
C ALA A 6 0.31 -12.77 -1.37
N SER A 7 -0.93 -13.26 -1.53
CA SER A 7 -2.12 -12.48 -1.19
C SER A 7 -2.15 -12.16 0.32
N PRO A 8 -2.41 -10.89 0.70
CA PRO A 8 -2.56 -10.50 2.10
C PRO A 8 -3.80 -11.14 2.76
N ALA A 9 -4.74 -11.69 1.99
CA ALA A 9 -5.89 -12.41 2.53
C ALA A 9 -5.48 -13.64 3.36
N HIS A 10 -4.34 -14.25 3.05
CA HIS A 10 -3.80 -15.39 3.81
C HIS A 10 -3.25 -15.00 5.18
N MET A 11 -3.00 -13.71 5.45
CA MET A 11 -2.49 -13.24 6.75
C MET A 11 -3.58 -13.11 7.82
N GLN A 12 -4.85 -13.24 7.46
CA GLN A 12 -5.97 -13.02 8.39
C GLN A 12 -5.94 -13.89 9.66
N PRO A 13 -5.61 -15.20 9.62
CA PRO A 13 -5.47 -15.99 10.84
C PRO A 13 -4.40 -15.41 11.77
N LEU A 14 -3.23 -15.06 11.22
CA LEU A 14 -2.14 -14.44 11.97
C LEU A 14 -2.56 -13.09 12.59
N ILE A 15 -3.25 -12.24 11.83
CA ILE A 15 -3.73 -10.94 12.33
C ILE A 15 -4.69 -11.12 13.52
N LYS A 16 -5.55 -12.14 13.48
CA LYS A 16 -6.50 -12.46 14.56
C LYS A 16 -5.80 -12.98 15.81
N ASP A 17 -4.76 -13.79 15.65
CA ASP A 17 -4.03 -14.40 16.77
C ASP A 17 -3.18 -13.37 17.53
N TYR A 18 -2.82 -12.26 16.89
CA TYR A 18 -1.97 -11.20 17.47
C TYR A 18 -2.64 -9.81 17.43
N PRO A 19 -3.74 -9.59 18.18
CA PRO A 19 -4.51 -8.35 18.12
C PRO A 19 -3.77 -7.11 18.64
N GLN A 20 -2.69 -7.30 19.42
CA GLN A 20 -1.86 -6.22 19.96
C GLN A 20 -0.67 -5.84 19.06
N THR A 21 -0.42 -6.63 18.01
CA THR A 21 0.66 -6.37 17.05
C THR A 21 0.14 -5.53 15.90
N VAL A 22 0.81 -4.43 15.57
CA VAL A 22 0.50 -3.65 14.37
C VAL A 22 1.10 -4.35 13.15
N PHE A 23 0.25 -4.68 12.18
CA PHE A 23 0.65 -5.23 10.90
C PHE A 23 0.61 -4.12 9.84
N VAL A 24 1.74 -3.86 9.20
CA VAL A 24 1.79 -2.93 8.05
C VAL A 24 1.92 -3.76 6.77
N LEU A 25 0.91 -3.70 5.91
CA LEU A 25 0.95 -4.28 4.58
C LEU A 25 1.74 -3.32 3.68
N LEU A 26 2.96 -3.71 3.34
CA LEU A 26 3.86 -2.88 2.54
C LEU A 26 3.53 -2.95 1.05
N HIS A 27 4.01 -1.95 0.30
CA HIS A 27 4.12 -1.99 -1.16
C HIS A 27 2.76 -2.12 -1.88
N ALA A 28 1.71 -1.55 -1.28
CA ALA A 28 0.32 -1.68 -1.69
C ALA A 28 -0.16 -3.13 -1.85
N ALA A 29 0.58 -4.10 -1.31
CA ALA A 29 0.47 -5.52 -1.62
C ALA A 29 0.37 -5.82 -3.13
N TYR A 30 1.04 -5.05 -4.00
CA TYR A 30 0.87 -5.16 -5.45
C TYR A 30 1.17 -6.60 -5.94
N PRO A 31 0.30 -7.23 -6.77
CA PRO A 31 -0.90 -6.68 -7.43
C PRO A 31 -2.23 -6.86 -6.66
N PHE A 32 -2.19 -7.30 -5.40
CA PHE A 32 -3.34 -7.63 -4.54
C PHE A 32 -3.91 -6.43 -3.75
N THR A 33 -3.71 -5.19 -4.22
CA THR A 33 -4.07 -3.97 -3.46
C THR A 33 -5.53 -3.95 -2.99
N LYS A 34 -6.48 -4.38 -3.83
CA LYS A 34 -7.90 -4.49 -3.42
C LYS A 34 -8.10 -5.46 -2.25
N GLU A 35 -7.39 -6.59 -2.28
CA GLU A 35 -7.46 -7.60 -1.22
C GLU A 35 -6.81 -7.11 0.07
N ALA A 36 -5.76 -6.28 0.00
CA ALA A 36 -5.11 -5.64 1.16
C ALA A 36 -6.02 -4.62 1.86
N GLY A 37 -6.89 -3.97 1.08
CA GLY A 37 -7.82 -2.99 1.57
C GLY A 37 -8.87 -3.55 2.55
N TYR A 38 -9.32 -4.79 2.34
CA TYR A 38 -10.26 -5.48 3.24
C TYR A 38 -9.71 -5.70 4.67
N PRO A 39 -8.56 -6.38 4.88
CA PRO A 39 -7.98 -6.50 6.21
C PRO A 39 -7.63 -5.13 6.81
N CYS A 40 -7.21 -4.15 5.99
CA CYS A 40 -7.05 -2.77 6.46
C CYS A 40 -8.38 -2.19 7.00
N SER A 41 -9.53 -2.46 6.38
CA SER A 41 -10.80 -1.89 6.83
C SER A 41 -11.39 -2.59 8.05
N VAL A 42 -11.20 -3.92 8.18
CA VAL A 42 -11.87 -4.71 9.23
C VAL A 42 -11.04 -4.91 10.51
N TYR A 43 -9.71 -4.98 10.44
CA TYR A 43 -8.88 -5.22 11.63
C TYR A 43 -8.30 -3.92 12.16
N PRO A 44 -8.47 -3.56 13.44
CA PRO A 44 -8.01 -2.28 13.98
C PRO A 44 -6.49 -2.10 13.91
N ASN A 45 -5.73 -3.20 13.95
CA ASN A 45 -4.27 -3.25 14.00
C ASN A 45 -3.58 -3.44 12.63
N VAL A 46 -4.30 -3.29 11.51
CA VAL A 46 -3.72 -3.43 10.15
C VAL A 46 -3.62 -2.09 9.44
N MET A 47 -2.43 -1.67 9.02
CA MET A 47 -2.18 -0.47 8.21
C MET A 47 -1.75 -0.87 6.79
N LEU A 48 -1.93 0.03 5.82
CA LEU A 48 -1.57 -0.20 4.42
C LEU A 48 -0.65 0.90 3.93
N ASP A 49 0.57 0.54 3.55
CA ASP A 49 1.52 1.41 2.85
C ASP A 49 1.42 1.22 1.34
N PHE A 50 1.61 2.29 0.57
CA PHE A 50 1.64 2.25 -0.89
C PHE A 50 2.87 2.95 -1.48
N GLY A 51 3.96 3.09 -0.70
CA GLY A 51 5.14 3.89 -1.11
C GLY A 51 5.91 3.32 -2.30
N GLU A 52 6.17 2.01 -2.30
CA GLU A 52 7.00 1.31 -3.31
C GLU A 52 6.55 1.56 -4.75
N ILE A 53 5.25 1.83 -4.99
CA ILE A 53 4.74 2.01 -6.36
C ILE A 53 5.32 3.25 -7.06
N PHE A 54 5.96 4.16 -6.32
CA PHE A 54 6.62 5.34 -6.85
C PHE A 54 8.15 5.18 -6.76
N PRO A 55 8.91 5.15 -7.87
CA PRO A 55 8.51 5.24 -9.27
C PRO A 55 8.36 3.88 -9.97
N MET A 56 8.14 2.78 -9.22
CA MET A 56 8.32 1.41 -9.73
C MET A 56 7.29 0.96 -10.76
N ILE A 57 6.08 1.53 -10.75
CA ILE A 57 5.04 1.19 -11.74
C ILE A 57 4.67 2.39 -12.60
N SER A 58 4.02 2.10 -13.74
CA SER A 58 3.53 3.14 -14.67
C SER A 58 2.63 4.16 -13.97
N GLY A 59 2.62 5.41 -14.47
CA GLY A 59 1.79 6.47 -13.88
C GLY A 59 0.28 6.13 -13.84
N SER A 60 -0.25 5.42 -14.83
CA SER A 60 -1.63 4.91 -14.80
C SER A 60 -1.83 3.83 -13.73
N GLY A 61 -0.83 2.96 -13.55
CA GLY A 61 -0.76 2.00 -12.45
C GLY A 61 -0.78 2.68 -11.08
N GLN A 62 0.04 3.71 -10.88
CA GLN A 62 0.09 4.49 -9.64
C GLN A 62 -1.29 5.06 -9.28
N ARG A 63 -1.96 5.72 -10.23
CA ARG A 63 -3.33 6.26 -10.03
C ARG A 63 -4.35 5.16 -9.76
N THR A 64 -4.19 4.00 -10.39
CA THR A 64 -5.05 2.83 -10.17
C THR A 64 -4.89 2.28 -8.76
N VAL A 65 -3.66 2.11 -8.29
CA VAL A 65 -3.37 1.65 -6.91
C VAL A 65 -3.89 2.66 -5.90
N VAL A 66 -3.58 3.95 -6.07
CA VAL A 66 -4.08 5.02 -5.16
C VAL A 66 -5.61 4.98 -5.06
N ARG A 67 -6.32 4.82 -6.19
CA ARG A 67 -7.77 4.68 -6.19
C ARG A 67 -8.24 3.45 -5.40
N GLN A 68 -7.61 2.30 -5.61
CA GLN A 68 -7.95 1.06 -4.90
C GLN A 68 -7.68 1.15 -3.39
N VAL A 69 -6.59 1.81 -2.99
CA VAL A 69 -6.28 2.07 -1.57
C VAL A 69 -7.36 2.94 -0.94
N LEU A 70 -7.69 4.07 -1.59
CA LEU A 70 -8.69 5.03 -1.11
C LEU A 70 -10.14 4.51 -1.19
N GLU A 71 -10.40 3.49 -2.01
CA GLU A 71 -11.74 2.89 -2.21
C GLU A 71 -12.24 2.17 -0.95
N ILE A 72 -11.35 1.58 -0.15
CA ILE A 72 -11.74 0.69 0.96
C ILE A 72 -10.96 0.89 2.27
N CYS A 73 -9.68 1.28 2.23
CA CYS A 73 -8.86 1.40 3.44
C CYS A 73 -9.15 2.75 4.13
N PRO A 74 -9.49 2.77 5.43
CA PRO A 74 -9.72 4.01 6.15
C PRO A 74 -8.52 4.96 6.08
N THR A 75 -8.76 6.25 5.79
CA THR A 75 -7.68 7.22 5.52
C THR A 75 -6.68 7.35 6.67
N ASN A 76 -7.10 7.15 7.92
CA ASN A 76 -6.24 7.19 9.09
C ASN A 76 -5.33 5.95 9.25
N LYS A 77 -5.44 4.96 8.36
CA LYS A 77 -4.66 3.72 8.36
C LYS A 77 -3.81 3.55 7.10
N ILE A 78 -3.85 4.55 6.22
CA ILE A 78 -3.03 4.61 5.01
C ILE A 78 -1.69 5.25 5.39
N LEU A 79 -0.61 4.58 5.01
CA LEU A 79 0.75 5.04 5.16
C LEU A 79 1.35 5.34 3.79
N TRP A 80 2.32 6.24 3.77
CA TRP A 80 3.08 6.56 2.57
C TRP A 80 4.54 6.79 2.91
N SER A 81 5.41 6.27 2.07
CA SER A 81 6.83 6.57 2.04
C SER A 81 7.29 6.71 0.58
N THR A 82 8.52 7.18 0.35
CA THR A 82 9.07 7.23 -1.01
C THR A 82 9.64 5.91 -1.48
N ASP A 83 9.79 4.91 -0.59
CA ASP A 83 10.61 3.70 -0.79
C ASP A 83 11.99 3.99 -1.45
N GLY A 84 12.51 5.18 -1.14
CA GLY A 84 13.70 5.73 -1.78
C GLY A 84 14.94 4.98 -1.30
N HIS A 85 15.80 4.61 -2.24
CA HIS A 85 17.01 3.85 -1.95
C HIS A 85 18.08 4.11 -3.01
N TRP A 86 19.35 3.91 -2.63
CA TRP A 86 20.57 4.14 -3.43
C TRP A 86 20.85 5.59 -3.87
N HIS A 87 19.88 6.29 -4.47
CA HIS A 87 20.06 7.59 -5.10
C HIS A 87 19.11 8.64 -4.51
N PRO A 88 19.57 9.88 -4.24
CA PRO A 88 18.73 10.94 -3.68
C PRO A 88 17.53 11.29 -4.58
N GLU A 89 17.66 11.12 -5.89
CA GLU A 89 16.61 11.35 -6.88
C GLU A 89 15.40 10.44 -6.68
N SER A 90 15.58 9.24 -6.12
CA SER A 90 14.46 8.33 -5.84
C SER A 90 13.49 8.91 -4.80
N PHE A 91 14.02 9.55 -3.76
CA PHE A 91 13.22 10.24 -2.73
C PHE A 91 12.47 11.44 -3.33
N TYR A 92 13.16 12.23 -4.16
CA TYR A 92 12.59 13.41 -4.81
C TYR A 92 11.47 13.04 -5.81
N LEU A 93 11.76 12.10 -6.71
CA LEU A 93 10.83 11.65 -7.74
C LEU A 93 9.61 10.95 -7.12
N GLY A 94 9.83 10.07 -6.13
CA GLY A 94 8.76 9.39 -5.42
C GLY A 94 7.78 10.37 -4.76
N THR A 95 8.32 11.42 -4.14
CA THR A 95 7.50 12.51 -3.54
C THR A 95 6.67 13.25 -4.58
N ILE A 96 7.26 13.61 -5.72
CA ILE A 96 6.55 14.33 -6.80
C ILE A 96 5.42 13.47 -7.36
N GLN A 97 5.73 12.21 -7.71
CA GLN A 97 4.75 11.33 -8.34
C GLN A 97 3.60 10.98 -7.39
N ALA A 98 3.89 10.75 -6.11
CA ALA A 98 2.86 10.49 -5.10
C ALA A 98 1.88 11.67 -4.94
N ARG A 99 2.41 12.89 -4.85
CA ARG A 99 1.59 14.11 -4.77
C ARG A 99 0.73 14.30 -6.01
N GLN A 100 1.29 14.05 -7.20
CA GLN A 100 0.54 14.14 -8.45
C GLN A 100 -0.56 13.08 -8.53
N ALA A 101 -0.26 11.82 -8.20
CA ALA A 101 -1.23 10.73 -8.24
C ALA A 101 -2.38 10.96 -7.24
N LEU A 102 -2.07 11.43 -6.02
CA LEU A 102 -3.08 11.79 -5.02
C LEU A 102 -3.96 12.97 -5.49
N PHE A 103 -3.37 13.96 -6.17
CA PHE A 103 -4.14 15.08 -6.73
C PHE A 103 -5.08 14.64 -7.86
N ASP A 104 -4.62 13.76 -8.74
CA ASP A 104 -5.37 13.31 -9.92
C ASP A 104 -6.50 12.32 -9.61
N VAL A 105 -6.44 11.63 -8.47
CA VAL A 105 -7.44 10.63 -8.04
C VAL A 105 -8.60 11.27 -7.24
N ARG A 106 -8.53 12.58 -6.96
CA ARG A 106 -9.63 13.34 -6.35
C ARG A 106 -10.92 13.30 -7.17
#